data_AF-A0A8S1ADY0-F1
#
_entry.id   AF-A0A8S1ADY0-F1
#
_cell.length_a   1.000
_cell.length_b   1.000
_cell.length_c   1.000
_cell.angle_alpha   90.00
_cell.angle_beta   90.00
_cell.angle_gamma   90.00
#
_symmetry.space_group_name_H-M   'P 1'
#
loop_
_entity.id
_entity.type
_entity.pdbx_description
1 polymer ?
#
loop_
_entity_poly.entity_id
_entity_poly.type
_entity_poly.pdbx_seq_one_letter_code
_entity_poly.pdbx_strand_id
1 'polypeptide(L)'
;MSVDRWLSISPEPRLRPPGRRQALFLLFMLWFAALIIFIPLPLVATVRKEQVPILSKAFKNLSIETKEVHFCTEEWPGLERKKQFGMLSFTLVYAIPGESSQY
;
A
#
# COMPACT_ATOMS: atom_id res chain seq x y z
N MET A 1 15.04 11.16 3.67
CA MET A 1 15.48 11.72 4.96
C MET A 1 16.78 11.09 5.44
N SER A 2 16.90 9.76 5.51
CA SER A 2 18.15 9.06 5.89
C SER A 2 19.34 9.42 4.99
N VAL A 3 19.17 9.31 3.66
CA VAL A 3 20.23 9.62 2.67
C VAL A 3 20.68 11.08 2.74
N ASP A 4 19.75 12.02 2.88
CA ASP A 4 20.06 13.46 2.99
C ASP A 4 20.96 13.75 4.20
N ARG A 5 20.65 13.13 5.35
CA ARG A 5 21.48 13.22 6.56
C ARG A 5 22.82 12.51 6.40
N TRP A 6 22.84 11.32 5.81
CA TRP A 6 24.10 10.61 5.55
C TRP A 6 25.05 11.43 4.69
N LEU A 7 24.57 12.07 3.63
CA LEU A 7 25.36 12.98 2.79
C LEU A 7 25.88 14.20 3.55
N SER A 8 25.08 14.76 4.47
CA SER A 8 25.50 15.89 5.29
C SER A 8 26.60 15.54 6.32
N ILE A 9 26.66 14.28 6.75
CA ILE A 9 27.62 13.78 7.75
C ILE A 9 28.86 13.17 7.05
N SER A 10 28.70 12.67 5.83
CA SER A 10 29.78 12.02 5.09
C SER A 10 30.93 13.00 4.83
N PRO A 11 32.19 12.59 5.04
CA PRO A 11 33.35 13.46 4.86
C PRO A 11 33.68 13.75 3.38
N GLU A 12 32.86 13.27 2.44
CA GLU A 12 33.10 13.34 1.01
C GLU A 12 32.70 14.73 0.44
N PRO A 13 33.63 15.60 0.04
CA PRO A 13 33.33 16.99 -0.36
C PRO A 13 32.57 17.10 -1.71
N ARG A 14 32.37 15.98 -2.41
CA ARG A 14 31.71 15.95 -3.73
C ARG A 14 30.19 15.86 -3.66
N LEU A 15 29.61 15.35 -2.58
CA LEU A 15 28.16 15.25 -2.44
C LEU A 15 27.66 16.37 -1.53
N ARG A 16 27.21 17.47 -2.15
CA ARG A 16 26.46 18.50 -1.43
C ARG A 16 25.02 18.03 -1.21
N PRO A 17 24.40 18.38 -0.07
CA PRO A 17 22.99 18.11 0.15
C PRO A 17 22.16 18.77 -0.96
N PRO A 18 21.09 18.11 -1.41
CA PRO A 18 20.24 18.61 -2.48
C PRO A 18 19.68 19.99 -2.12
N GLY A 19 19.79 20.94 -3.05
CA GLY A 19 19.16 22.25 -2.89
C GLY A 19 17.63 22.15 -2.93
N ARG A 20 16.92 23.20 -2.50
CA ARG A 20 15.43 23.23 -2.43
C ARG A 20 14.74 22.76 -3.71
N ARG A 21 15.24 23.17 -4.89
CA ARG A 21 14.67 22.77 -6.19
C ARG A 21 14.85 21.27 -6.48
N GLN A 22 16.00 20.70 -6.11
CA GLN A 22 16.28 19.28 -6.27
C GLN A 22 15.45 18.44 -5.29
N ALA A 23 15.31 18.89 -4.03
CA ALA A 23 14.46 18.23 -3.05
C ALA A 23 12.99 18.19 -3.51
N LEU A 24 12.47 19.28 -4.07
CA LEU A 24 11.11 19.31 -4.64
C LEU A 24 10.96 18.39 -5.85
N PHE A 25 11.96 18.33 -6.73
CA PHE A 25 11.95 17.40 -7.86
C PHE A 25 11.99 15.93 -7.42
N LEU A 26 12.82 15.59 -6.43
CA LEU A 26 12.87 14.25 -5.84
C LEU A 26 11.55 13.88 -5.18
N LEU A 27 10.93 14.83 -4.46
CA LEU A 27 9.61 14.63 -3.86
C LEU A 27 8.55 14.36 -4.93
N PHE A 28 8.55 15.14 -6.01
CA PHE A 28 7.65 14.94 -7.14
C PHE A 28 7.85 13.54 -7.73
N MET A 29 9.09 13.17 -8.07
CA MET A 29 9.37 11.84 -8.62
C MET A 29 8.95 10.70 -7.68
N LEU A 30 9.14 10.87 -6.37
CA LEU A 30 8.70 9.90 -5.37
C LEU A 30 7.17 9.72 -5.37
N TRP A 31 6.42 10.83 -5.47
CA TRP A 31 4.96 10.79 -5.58
C TRP A 31 4.50 10.06 -6.85
N PHE A 32 5.14 10.34 -8.00
CA PHE A 32 4.82 9.65 -9.25
C PHE A 32 5.14 8.15 -9.16
N ALA A 33 6.30 7.80 -8.62
CA ALA A 33 6.67 6.40 -8.41
C ALA A 33 5.67 5.69 -7.48
N ALA A 34 5.27 6.32 -6.38
CA ALA A 34 4.27 5.77 -5.46
C ALA A 34 2.92 5.56 -6.16
N LEU A 35 2.44 6.56 -6.93
CA LEU A 35 1.22 6.41 -7.70
C LEU A 35 1.32 5.22 -8.66
N ILE A 36 2.40 5.11 -9.44
CA ILE A 36 2.59 4.04 -10.42
C ILE A 36 2.58 2.65 -9.77
N ILE A 37 3.28 2.48 -8.66
CA ILE A 37 3.34 1.19 -7.94
C ILE A 37 1.95 0.78 -7.47
N PHE A 38 1.13 1.75 -7.01
CA PHE A 38 -0.18 1.47 -6.45
C PHE A 38 -1.35 1.55 -7.45
N ILE A 39 -1.13 1.89 -8.73
CA ILE A 39 -2.17 1.88 -9.79
C ILE A 39 -2.97 0.56 -9.86
N PRO A 40 -2.36 -0.64 -9.71
CA PRO A 40 -3.11 -1.88 -9.82
C PRO A 40 -4.15 -2.09 -8.72
N LEU A 41 -3.94 -1.53 -7.52
CA LEU A 41 -4.85 -1.70 -6.37
C LEU A 41 -6.28 -1.21 -6.63
N PRO A 42 -6.53 0.05 -7.10
CA PRO A 42 -7.88 0.50 -7.40
C PRO A 42 -8.54 -0.28 -8.55
N LEU A 43 -7.76 -0.92 -9.43
CA LEU A 43 -8.31 -1.73 -10.53
C LEU A 43 -8.82 -3.09 -10.06
N VAL A 44 -8.24 -3.64 -8.99
CA VAL A 44 -8.64 -4.94 -8.42
C VAL A 44 -9.54 -4.80 -7.19
N ALA A 45 -9.71 -3.58 -6.67
CA ALA A 45 -10.59 -3.32 -5.55
C ALA A 45 -12.06 -3.50 -5.99
N THR A 46 -12.74 -4.45 -5.36
CA THR A 46 -14.12 -4.82 -5.64
C THR A 46 -14.94 -4.80 -4.35
N VAL A 47 -16.24 -4.51 -4.47
CA VAL A 47 -17.17 -4.60 -3.35
C VAL A 47 -17.97 -5.89 -3.51
N ARG A 48 -17.70 -6.88 -2.66
CA ARG A 48 -18.53 -8.09 -2.55
C ARG A 48 -19.68 -7.85 -1.59
N LYS A 49 -20.88 -8.18 -2.05
CA LYS A 49 -22.12 -8.11 -1.28
C LYS A 49 -22.49 -9.51 -0.85
N GLU A 50 -22.54 -9.75 0.45
CA GLU A 50 -22.99 -11.03 0.99
C GLU A 50 -24.21 -10.81 1.88
N GLN A 51 -25.21 -11.66 1.72
CA GLN A 51 -26.37 -11.70 2.59
C GLN A 51 -26.05 -12.64 3.75
N VAL A 52 -25.71 -12.07 4.91
CA VAL A 52 -25.48 -12.86 6.11
C VAL A 52 -26.80 -13.03 6.87
N PRO A 53 -27.18 -14.26 7.25
CA PRO A 53 -28.35 -14.49 8.08
C PRO A 53 -28.04 -13.98 9.49
N ILE A 54 -28.85 -13.03 9.97
CA ILE A 54 -28.82 -12.56 11.34
C ILE A 54 -30.00 -13.21 12.07
N LEU A 55 -29.71 -13.92 13.15
CA LEU A 55 -30.75 -14.37 14.07
C LEU A 55 -31.25 -13.15 14.85
N SER A 56 -32.44 -12.63 14.51
CA SER A 56 -33.12 -11.64 15.34
C SER A 56 -34.04 -12.38 16.31
N LYS A 57 -33.83 -12.15 17.62
CA LYS A 57 -34.59 -12.82 18.68
C LYS A 57 -35.78 -11.96 19.08
N ALA A 58 -36.91 -12.11 18.40
CA ALA A 58 -38.14 -11.41 18.74
C ALA A 58 -38.92 -12.22 19.79
N PHE A 59 -38.62 -12.00 21.08
CA PHE A 59 -39.25 -12.43 22.36
C PHE A 59 -39.95 -13.82 22.49
N LYS A 60 -40.54 -14.40 21.45
CA LYS A 60 -41.08 -15.78 21.37
C LYS A 60 -40.89 -16.49 20.01
N ASN A 61 -40.37 -15.83 18.96
CA ASN A 61 -40.09 -16.43 17.64
C ASN A 61 -38.67 -16.10 17.15
N LEU A 62 -37.97 -17.11 16.63
CA LEU A 62 -36.70 -16.96 15.92
C LEU A 62 -37.02 -16.59 14.47
N SER A 63 -36.85 -15.33 14.10
CA SER A 63 -36.92 -14.89 12.71
C SER A 63 -35.51 -14.83 12.13
N ILE A 64 -35.29 -15.52 11.01
CA ILE A 64 -34.05 -15.43 10.23
C ILE A 64 -34.22 -14.24 9.29
N GLU A 65 -33.51 -13.14 9.57
CA GLU A 65 -33.50 -11.94 8.74
C GLU A 65 -32.16 -11.89 8.00
N THR A 66 -32.17 -11.68 6.69
CA THR A 66 -30.95 -11.53 5.90
C THR A 66 -30.53 -10.07 5.86
N LYS A 67 -29.31 -9.76 6.33
CA LYS A 67 -28.73 -8.42 6.22
C LYS A 67 -27.67 -8.40 5.14
N GLU A 68 -27.74 -7.41 4.24
CA GLU A 68 -26.72 -7.17 3.23
C GLU A 68 -25.48 -6.56 3.91
N VAL A 69 -24.33 -7.23 3.78
CA VAL A 69 -23.04 -6.74 4.25
C VAL A 69 -22.12 -6.56 3.04
N HIS A 70 -21.42 -5.42 3.02
CA HIS A 70 -20.52 -5.06 1.93
C HIS A 70 -19.08 -5.25 2.39
N PHE A 71 -18.33 -6.09 1.67
CA PHE A 71 -16.92 -6.35 1.90
C PHE A 71 -16.10 -5.72 0.79
N CYS A 72 -15.08 -4.94 1.15
CA CYS A 72 -14.07 -4.50 0.19
C CYS A 72 -13.05 -5.64 0.05
N THR A 73 -12.97 -6.25 -1.13
CA THR A 73 -12.08 -7.38 -1.44
C THR A 73 -11.27 -7.10 -2.69
N GLU A 74 -10.09 -7.71 -2.79
CA GLU A 74 -9.27 -7.63 -4.00
C GLU A 74 -9.57 -8.82 -4.92
N GLU A 75 -10.08 -8.54 -6.12
CA GLU A 75 -10.37 -9.55 -7.14
C GLU A 75 -9.29 -9.53 -8.22
N TRP A 76 -8.34 -10.45 -8.10
CA TRP A 76 -7.23 -10.59 -9.05
C TRP A 76 -7.58 -11.60 -10.14
N PRO A 77 -7.22 -11.34 -11.42
CA PRO A 77 -7.50 -12.25 -12.53
C PRO A 77 -6.76 -13.60 -12.44
N GLY A 78 -5.81 -13.74 -11.51
CA GLY A 78 -5.13 -15.00 -11.22
C GLY A 78 -4.26 -14.90 -9.97
N LEU A 79 -4.07 -16.05 -9.30
CA LEU A 79 -3.29 -16.13 -8.06
C LEU A 79 -1.83 -15.70 -8.25
N GLU A 80 -1.22 -16.04 -9.38
CA GLU A 80 0.18 -15.70 -9.66
C GLU A 80 0.39 -14.19 -9.83
N ARG A 81 -0.55 -13.48 -10.46
CA ARG A 81 -0.47 -12.00 -10.57
C ARG A 81 -0.60 -11.33 -9.20
N LYS A 82 -1.47 -11.85 -8.33
CA LYS A 82 -1.58 -11.38 -6.94
C LYS A 82 -0.27 -11.55 -6.19
N LYS A 83 0.36 -12.74 -6.28
CA LYS A 83 1.64 -13.02 -5.64
C LYS A 83 2.76 -12.13 -6.18
N GLN A 84 2.87 -11.99 -7.51
CA GLN A 84 3.87 -11.14 -8.15
C GLN A 84 3.75 -9.68 -7.69
N PHE A 85 2.53 -9.14 -7.70
CA PHE A 85 2.28 -7.78 -7.23
C PHE A 85 2.61 -7.62 -5.74
N GLY A 86 2.19 -8.56 -4.90
CA GLY A 86 2.47 -8.54 -3.46
C GLY A 86 3.97 -8.61 -3.17
N MET A 87 4.69 -9.50 -3.87
CA MET A 87 6.14 -9.65 -3.70
C MET A 87 6.90 -8.40 -4.16
N LEU A 88 6.58 -7.87 -5.35
CA LEU A 88 7.18 -6.64 -5.86
C LEU A 88 6.93 -5.44 -4.94
N SER A 89 5.69 -5.28 -4.49
CA SER A 89 5.31 -4.18 -3.60
C SER A 89 6.04 -4.28 -2.26
N PHE A 90 6.11 -5.48 -1.68
CA PHE A 90 6.86 -5.73 -0.46
C PHE A 90 8.36 -5.43 -0.63
N THR A 91 8.97 -5.91 -1.72
CA THR A 91 10.40 -5.68 -1.97
C THR A 91 10.73 -4.21 -2.14
N LEU A 92 9.95 -3.49 -2.96
CA LEU A 92 10.22 -2.09 -3.30
C LEU A 92 9.91 -1.14 -2.15
N VAL A 93 8.82 -1.37 -1.41
CA VAL A 93 8.35 -0.44 -0.37
C VAL A 93 8.93 -0.76 1.00
N TYR A 94 9.21 -2.03 1.28
CA TYR A 94 9.59 -2.47 2.62
C TYR A 94 10.99 -3.07 2.70
N ALA A 95 11.31 -4.07 1.87
CA ALA A 95 12.58 -4.79 2.01
C ALA A 95 13.79 -3.88 1.70
N ILE A 96 13.84 -3.29 0.50
CA ILE A 96 14.99 -2.46 0.09
C ILE A 96 15.14 -1.21 0.98
N PRO A 97 14.08 -0.42 1.26
CA PRO A 97 14.21 0.73 2.15
C PRO A 97 14.57 0.33 3.59
N GLY A 98 14.06 -0.82 4.07
CA GLY A 98 14.33 -1.34 5.41
C GLY A 98 15.80 -1.70 5.64
N GLU A 99 16.43 -2.38 4.67
CA GLU A 99 17.86 -2.75 4.80
C GLU A 99 18.78 -1.53 4.80
N SER A 100 18.43 -0.48 4.06
CA SER A 100 19.19 0.78 4.05
C SER A 100 19.13 1.59 5.35
N SER A 101 18.25 1.22 6.29
CA SER A 101 18.11 1.89 7.59
C SER A 101 18.85 1.18 8.73
N GLN A 102 19.47 0.03 8.47
CA GLN A 102 20.16 -0.80 9.47
C GLN A 102 21.68 -0.58 9.52
N TYR A 103 22.23 0.23 8.61
CA TYR A 103 23.62 0.68 8.58
C TYR A 103 23.70 2.19 8.84
#